data_AF-A0A944Q6F1-F1
#
_entry.id   AF-A0A944Q6F1-F1
#
_cell.length_a   1.000
_cell.length_b   1.000
_cell.length_c   1.000
_cell.angle_alpha   90.00
_cell.angle_beta   90.00
_cell.angle_gamma   90.00
#
_symmetry.space_group_name_H-M   'P 1'
#
loop_
_entity.id
_entity.type
_entity.pdbx_description
1 polymer ?
#
loop_
_entity_poly.entity_id
_entity_poly.type
_entity_poly.pdbx_seq_one_letter_code
_entity_poly.pdbx_strand_id
1 'polypeptide(L)'
;MKRQRGHKARLDLTPVQLWKVEDQGHAARAMWNLLHDLWAMTPKCQRSLSRMDAEIRRARKEVDWLAKLPAQAAQQVLKTYMRA
;
A
#
# COMPACT_ATOMS: atom_id res chain seq x y z
N MET A 1 -13.36 34.93 -7.00
CA MET A 1 -13.36 33.86 -5.98
C MET A 1 -13.67 32.52 -6.67
N LYS A 2 -12.68 31.64 -6.90
CA LYS A 2 -12.88 30.34 -7.58
C LYS A 2 -13.58 29.38 -6.61
N ARG A 3 -14.88 29.14 -6.81
CA ARG A 3 -15.62 28.08 -6.10
C ARG A 3 -15.13 26.72 -6.64
N GLN A 4 -14.26 26.04 -5.90
CA GLN A 4 -13.97 24.64 -6.16
C GLN A 4 -15.19 23.81 -5.74
N ARG A 5 -16.01 23.39 -6.70
CA ARG A 5 -17.09 22.43 -6.48
C ARG A 5 -16.49 21.03 -6.62
N GLY A 6 -16.55 20.23 -5.57
CA GLY A 6 -16.19 18.82 -5.66
C GLY A 6 -17.11 18.11 -6.66
N HIS A 7 -16.54 17.50 -7.70
CA HIS A 7 -17.29 16.71 -8.66
C HIS A 7 -17.24 15.24 -8.25
N LYS A 8 -18.41 14.63 -8.04
CA LYS A 8 -18.54 13.20 -7.74
C LYS A 8 -18.92 12.48 -9.02
N ALA A 9 -17.92 11.93 -9.72
CA ALA A 9 -18.12 11.04 -10.86
C ALA A 9 -17.92 9.57 -10.44
N ARG A 10 -18.67 8.66 -11.08
CA ARG A 10 -18.29 7.25 -11.08
C ARG A 10 -17.07 7.11 -12.00
N LEU A 11 -16.05 6.38 -11.52
CA LEU A 11 -14.89 6.04 -12.34
C LEU A 11 -15.25 4.80 -13.16
N ASP A 12 -15.62 5.02 -14.41
CA ASP A 12 -15.78 3.93 -15.38
C ASP A 12 -14.40 3.60 -15.96
N LEU A 13 -13.72 2.65 -15.32
CA LEU A 13 -12.38 2.22 -15.73
C LEU A 13 -12.48 1.45 -17.05
N THR A 14 -11.56 1.73 -17.96
CA THR A 14 -11.36 0.84 -19.12
C THR A 14 -10.88 -0.53 -18.64
N PRO A 15 -11.03 -1.61 -19.44
CA PRO A 15 -10.55 -2.93 -19.03
C PRO A 15 -9.08 -2.93 -18.60
N VAL A 16 -8.20 -2.22 -19.32
CA VAL A 16 -6.76 -2.10 -18.98
C VAL A 16 -6.55 -1.41 -17.63
N GLN A 17 -7.34 -0.40 -17.31
CA GLN A 17 -7.26 0.29 -16.02
C GLN A 17 -7.77 -0.59 -14.88
N LEU A 18 -8.83 -1.37 -15.12
CA LEU A 18 -9.36 -2.31 -14.14
C LEU A 18 -8.30 -3.35 -13.75
N TRP A 19 -7.68 -4.01 -14.74
CA TRP A 19 -6.60 -4.98 -14.49
C TRP A 19 -5.46 -4.38 -13.67
N LYS A 20 -5.08 -3.12 -13.96
CA LYS A 20 -4.03 -2.42 -13.21
C LYS A 20 -4.44 -2.18 -11.75
N VAL A 21 -5.69 -1.82 -11.49
CA VAL A 21 -6.20 -1.62 -10.12
C VAL A 21 -6.31 -2.95 -9.38
N GLU A 22 -6.72 -4.02 -10.05
CA GLU A 22 -6.75 -5.38 -9.47
C GLU A 22 -5.35 -5.86 -9.08
N ASP A 23 -4.37 -5.72 -9.97
CA ASP A 23 -2.97 -6.05 -9.68
C ASP A 23 -2.45 -5.29 -8.45
N GLN A 24 -2.78 -4.00 -8.35
CA GLN A 24 -2.44 -3.18 -7.18
C GLN A 24 -3.18 -3.63 -5.93
N GLY A 25 -4.45 -4.03 -6.04
CA GLY A 25 -5.24 -4.56 -4.92
C GLY A 25 -4.65 -5.86 -4.38
N HIS A 26 -4.27 -6.79 -5.26
CA HIS A 26 -3.60 -8.03 -4.89
C HIS A 26 -2.25 -7.77 -4.23
N ALA A 27 -1.44 -6.88 -4.80
CA ALA A 27 -0.15 -6.48 -4.21
C ALA A 27 -0.33 -5.83 -2.82
N ALA A 28 -1.34 -4.97 -2.65
CA ALA A 28 -1.65 -4.35 -1.37
C ALA A 28 -2.08 -5.38 -0.30
N ARG A 29 -2.91 -6.35 -0.68
CA ARG A 29 -3.35 -7.43 0.23
C ARG A 29 -2.18 -8.33 0.64
N ALA A 30 -1.33 -8.72 -0.31
CA ALA A 30 -0.13 -9.50 -0.02
C ALA A 30 0.84 -8.73 0.88
N MET A 31 1.07 -7.44 0.59
CA MET A 31 1.89 -6.56 1.42
C MET A 31 1.36 -6.46 2.85
N TRP A 32 0.05 -6.32 3.04
CA TRP A 32 -0.56 -6.29 4.38
C TRP A 32 -0.22 -7.55 5.19
N ASN A 33 -0.40 -8.72 4.58
CA ASN A 33 -0.14 -9.99 5.26
C ASN A 33 1.34 -10.11 5.65
N LEU A 34 2.25 -9.81 4.73
CA LEU A 34 3.69 -9.83 5.01
C LEU A 34 4.10 -8.81 6.07
N LEU A 35 3.48 -7.63 6.07
CA LEU A 35 3.69 -6.62 7.10
C LEU A 35 3.21 -7.13 8.48
N HIS A 36 2.07 -7.82 8.51
CA HIS A 36 1.57 -8.44 9.72
C HIS A 36 2.54 -9.50 10.26
N ASP A 37 3.00 -10.40 9.40
CA ASP A 37 3.95 -11.45 9.77
C ASP A 37 5.27 -10.85 10.28
N LEU A 38 5.82 -9.87 9.55
CA LEU A 38 7.02 -9.15 9.96
C LEU A 38 6.83 -8.48 11.34
N TRP A 39 5.69 -7.83 11.56
CA TRP A 39 5.39 -7.18 12.84
C TRP A 39 5.26 -8.19 13.98
N ALA A 40 4.57 -9.30 13.74
CA ALA A 40 4.38 -10.37 14.72
C ALA A 40 5.72 -11.00 15.12
N MET A 41 6.58 -11.30 14.14
CA MET A 41 7.92 -11.87 14.33
C MET A 41 8.92 -10.87 14.92
N THR A 42 8.71 -9.56 14.75
CA THR A 42 9.60 -8.55 15.32
C THR A 42 9.42 -8.47 16.83
N PRO A 43 10.50 -8.56 17.64
CA PRO A 43 10.43 -8.38 19.09
C PRO A 43 9.83 -7.02 19.47
N LYS A 44 9.03 -6.96 20.54
CA LYS A 44 8.30 -5.73 20.94
C LYS A 44 9.21 -4.50 21.08
N CYS A 45 10.44 -4.66 21.59
CA CYS A 45 11.41 -3.58 21.74
C CYS A 45 11.99 -3.04 20.42
N GLN A 46 11.81 -3.77 19.31
CA GLN A 46 12.31 -3.40 17.98
C GLN A 46 11.18 -3.01 17.01
N ARG A 47 9.92 -3.08 17.45
CA ARG A 47 8.78 -2.66 16.64
C ARG A 47 8.77 -1.15 16.52
N SER A 48 8.97 -0.66 15.31
CA SER A 48 8.87 0.77 15.01
C SER A 48 8.30 1.00 13.62
N LEU A 49 7.58 2.11 13.45
CA LEU A 49 7.03 2.52 12.17
C LEU A 49 8.14 2.73 11.12
N SER A 50 9.25 3.34 11.53
CA SER A 50 10.39 3.62 10.65
C SER A 50 11.07 2.35 10.14
N ARG A 51 11.17 1.31 10.98
CA ARG A 51 11.67 0.00 10.57
C ARG A 51 10.76 -0.64 9.52
N MET A 52 9.46 -0.66 9.77
CA MET A 52 8.50 -1.24 8.82
C MET A 52 8.49 -0.48 7.49
N ASP A 53 8.55 0.86 7.52
CA ASP A 53 8.66 1.69 6.32
C ASP A 53 9.94 1.39 5.53
N ALA A 54 11.08 1.23 6.21
CA ALA A 54 12.34 0.87 5.57
C ALA A 54 12.28 -0.49 4.87
N GLU A 55 11.71 -1.51 5.52
CA GLU A 55 11.51 -2.84 4.91
C GLU A 55 10.58 -2.79 3.70
N ILE A 56 9.50 -2.00 3.76
CA ILE A 56 8.60 -1.82 2.62
C ILE A 56 9.34 -1.16 1.44
N ARG A 57 10.16 -0.14 1.69
CA ARG A 57 10.95 0.53 0.65
C ARG A 57 11.98 -0.42 0.04
N ARG A 58 12.61 -1.27 0.85
CA ARG A 58 13.54 -2.31 0.39
C ARG A 58 12.80 -3.34 -0.46
N ALA A 59 11.72 -3.94 0.06
CA ALA A 59 10.94 -4.95 -0.64
C ALA A 59 10.38 -4.44 -1.98
N ARG A 60 9.93 -3.19 -2.05
CA ARG A 60 9.47 -2.58 -3.31
C ARG A 60 10.55 -2.46 -4.39
N LYS A 61 11.84 -2.53 -4.03
CA LYS A 61 12.97 -2.54 -4.98
C LYS A 61 13.39 -3.95 -5.37
N GLU A 62 13.22 -4.92 -4.46
CA GLU A 62 13.72 -6.29 -4.62
C GLU A 62 12.64 -7.27 -5.11
N VAL A 63 11.36 -6.92 -4.98
CA VAL A 63 10.23 -7.80 -5.27
C VAL A 63 9.37 -7.19 -6.38
N ASP A 64 9.48 -7.75 -7.58
CA ASP A 64 8.87 -7.22 -8.80
C ASP A 64 7.35 -7.03 -8.70
N TRP A 65 6.64 -7.99 -8.11
CA TRP A 65 5.18 -7.89 -7.98
C TRP A 65 4.77 -6.76 -7.01
N LEU A 66 5.59 -6.45 -6.02
CA LEU A 66 5.33 -5.37 -5.06
C LEU A 66 5.67 -4.00 -5.65
N ALA A 67 6.59 -3.92 -6.61
CA ALA A 67 6.89 -2.70 -7.35
C ALA A 67 5.68 -2.17 -8.14
N LYS A 68 4.74 -3.05 -8.53
CA LYS A 68 3.46 -2.67 -9.15
C LYS A 68 2.59 -1.79 -8.24
N LEU A 69 2.76 -1.90 -6.92
CA LEU A 69 2.05 -1.07 -5.94
C LEU A 69 2.71 0.33 -5.88
N PRO A 70 1.95 1.40 -6.17
CA PRO A 70 2.46 2.76 -6.06
C PRO A 70 2.97 3.05 -4.64
N ALA A 71 4.04 3.83 -4.52
CA ALA A 71 4.65 4.15 -3.23
C ALA A 71 3.63 4.77 -2.24
N GLN A 72 2.75 5.63 -2.74
CA GLN A 72 1.68 6.24 -1.95
C GLN A 72 0.67 5.20 -1.43
N ALA A 73 0.32 4.21 -2.25
CA ALA A 73 -0.58 3.13 -1.84
C ALA A 73 0.09 2.24 -0.78
N ALA A 74 1.38 1.90 -0.94
CA ALA A 74 2.14 1.15 0.07
C ALA A 74 2.21 1.90 1.42
N GLN A 75 2.46 3.21 1.41
CA GLN A 75 2.40 4.05 2.61
C GLN A 75 1.00 4.02 3.24
N GLN A 76 -0.05 4.03 2.43
CA GLN A 76 -1.41 3.95 2.92
C GLN A 76 -1.72 2.60 3.55
N VAL A 77 -1.22 1.48 2.98
CA VAL A 77 -1.32 0.15 3.60
C VAL A 77 -0.67 0.16 4.98
N LEU A 78 0.55 0.69 5.12
CA LEU A 78 1.24 0.79 6.42
C LEU A 78 0.44 1.62 7.42
N LYS A 79 -0.09 2.78 7.01
CA LYS A 79 -0.92 3.63 7.88
C LYS A 79 -2.20 2.94 8.32
N THR A 80 -2.85 2.22 7.40
CA THR A 80 -4.07 1.45 7.72
C THR A 80 -3.74 0.33 8.69
N TYR A 81 -2.60 -0.35 8.53
CA TYR A 81 -2.16 -1.41 9.43
C TYR A 81 -1.94 -0.93 10.86
N MET A 82 -1.33 0.24 11.03
CA MET A 82 -1.08 0.83 12.35
C MET A 82 -2.35 1.34 13.05
N ARG A 83 -3.48 1.39 12.34
CA ARG A 83 -4.78 1.83 12.88
C ARG A 83 -5.76 0.68 13.12
N ALA A 84 -5.48 -0.50 12.60
CA ALA A 84 -6.28 -1.71 12.78
C ALA A 84 -5.99 -2.34 14.15
#